data_AF-A0A2W4RJ47-F1
#
_entry.id   AF-A0A2W4RJ47-F1
#
_cell.length_a   1.000
_cell.length_b   1.000
_cell.length_c   1.000
_cell.angle_alpha   90.00
_cell.angle_beta   90.00
_cell.angle_gamma   90.00
#
_symmetry.space_group_name_H-M   'P 1'
#
loop_
_entity.id
_entity.type
_entity.pdbx_description
1 polymer ?
#
loop_
_entity_poly.entity_id
_entity_poly.type
_entity_poly.pdbx_seq_one_letter_code
_entity_poly.pdbx_strand_id
1 'polypeptide(L)'
;MQLARRLIEISEDPVLMCTLDLVESSLECVSGNLVRSRSLATQCYGRARQLGFSKYILSSQSNLAVCFLYGGRSERARTLLTRVIDTTAELTYVRFGATDTLAQVELYEGSLSKAARALDACQNVLAQDCLPSRSWYDLAHQITRCAYHELAQDWETVLAIVDDAA
;
A
#
# COMPACT_ATOMS: atom_id res chain seq x y z
N MET A 1 3.13 6.84 17.36
CA MET A 1 3.52 7.78 16.28
C MET A 1 3.81 9.20 16.78
N GLN A 2 3.00 9.81 17.64
CA GLN A 2 3.23 11.20 18.11
C GLN A 2 4.62 11.49 18.71
N LEU A 3 5.19 10.56 19.50
CA LEU A 3 6.54 10.71 20.05
C LEU A 3 7.61 10.71 18.96
N ALA A 4 7.50 9.80 17.98
CA ALA A 4 8.41 9.75 16.83
C ALA A 4 8.33 11.03 16.00
N ARG A 5 7.12 11.55 15.77
CA ARG A 5 6.92 12.84 15.09
C ARG A 5 7.64 13.98 15.79
N ARG A 6 7.46 14.15 17.10
CA ARG A 6 8.15 15.18 17.89
C ARG A 6 9.66 15.05 17.82
N LEU A 7 10.20 13.82 17.92
CA LEU A 7 11.65 13.59 17.86
C LEU A 7 12.22 13.92 16.48
N ILE A 8 11.52 13.56 15.41
CA ILE A 8 11.97 13.81 14.04
C ILE A 8 11.84 15.29 13.70
N GLU A 9 10.78 15.97 14.14
CA GLU A 9 10.62 17.43 13.98
C GLU A 9 11.78 18.20 14.61
N ILE A 10 12.37 17.70 15.69
CA ILE A 10 13.58 18.28 16.30
C ILE A 10 14.83 18.01 15.47
N SER A 11 14.91 16.85 14.81
CA SER A 11 16.08 16.47 14.00
C SER A 11 16.17 17.18 12.65
N GLU A 12 15.04 17.70 12.15
CA GLU A 12 14.87 18.29 10.81
C GLU A 12 15.32 17.39 9.64
N ASP A 13 15.56 16.10 9.87
CA ASP A 13 16.02 15.18 8.83
C ASP A 13 14.88 14.89 7.82
N PRO A 14 15.03 15.28 6.55
CA PRO A 14 13.98 15.15 5.56
C PRO A 14 13.67 13.69 5.19
N VAL A 15 14.63 12.78 5.31
CA VAL A 15 14.48 11.35 5.04
C VAL A 15 13.66 10.70 6.16
N LEU A 16 13.95 11.04 7.42
CA LEU A 16 13.17 10.58 8.57
C LEU A 16 11.74 11.11 8.52
N MET A 17 11.56 12.39 8.16
CA MET A 17 10.23 12.97 7.99
C MET A 17 9.44 12.27 6.88
N CYS A 18 10.07 11.98 5.74
CA CYS A 18 9.40 11.22 4.67
C CYS A 18 9.04 9.79 5.10
N THR A 19 9.93 9.12 5.83
CA THR A 19 9.65 7.78 6.38
C THR A 19 8.44 7.79 7.30
N LEU A 20 8.39 8.75 8.22
CA LEU A 20 7.28 8.90 9.14
C LEU A 20 5.96 9.21 8.41
N ASP A 21 5.96 10.17 7.49
CA ASP A 21 4.76 10.58 6.76
C ASP A 21 4.19 9.43 5.92
N LEU A 22 5.04 8.58 5.32
CA LEU A 22 4.59 7.38 4.59
C LEU A 22 3.87 6.40 5.50
N VAL A 23 4.49 6.03 6.63
CA VAL A 23 3.93 5.04 7.56
C VAL A 23 2.64 5.56 8.19
N GLU A 24 2.64 6.81 8.68
CA GLU A 24 1.43 7.41 9.24
C GLU A 24 0.32 7.53 8.18
N SER A 25 0.66 7.89 6.94
CA SER A 25 -0.34 7.96 5.87
C SER A 25 -1.03 6.63 5.62
N SER A 26 -0.28 5.52 5.55
CA SER A 26 -0.86 4.19 5.38
C SER A 26 -1.76 3.79 6.56
N LEU A 27 -1.32 4.04 7.80
CA LEU A 27 -2.10 3.74 9.01
C LEU A 27 -3.39 4.56 9.09
N GLU A 28 -3.33 5.87 8.80
CA GLU A 28 -4.51 6.75 8.79
C GLU A 28 -5.51 6.35 7.70
N CYS A 29 -5.04 5.73 6.61
CA CYS A 29 -5.94 5.24 5.57
C CYS A 29 -6.77 4.05 6.06
N VAL A 30 -6.14 3.12 6.76
CA VAL A 30 -6.79 1.91 7.31
C VAL A 30 -7.74 2.26 8.44
N SER A 31 -7.42 3.26 9.27
CA SER A 31 -8.32 3.75 10.31
C SER A 31 -9.49 4.60 9.78
N GLY A 32 -9.59 4.78 8.46
CA GLY A 32 -10.65 5.54 7.79
C GLY A 32 -10.42 7.06 7.77
N ASN A 33 -9.30 7.56 8.29
CA ASN A 33 -8.96 8.99 8.27
C ASN A 33 -8.31 9.40 6.94
N LEU A 34 -9.09 9.31 5.85
CA LEU A 34 -8.62 9.60 4.49
C LEU A 34 -8.11 11.03 4.32
N VAL A 35 -8.65 11.99 5.08
CA VAL A 35 -8.22 13.40 5.04
C VAL A 35 -6.77 13.52 5.51
N ARG A 36 -6.46 12.95 6.69
CA ARG A 36 -5.11 12.98 7.23
C ARG A 36 -4.15 12.14 6.41
N SER A 37 -4.57 10.94 6.01
CA SER A 37 -3.77 10.07 5.14
C SER A 37 -3.33 10.78 3.85
N ARG A 38 -4.27 11.44 3.18
CA ARG A 38 -3.99 12.20 1.95
C ARG A 38 -3.07 13.40 2.20
N SER A 39 -3.28 14.13 3.30
CA SER A 39 -2.43 15.27 3.67
C SER A 39 -0.98 14.83 3.84
N LEU A 40 -0.74 13.77 4.62
CA LEU A 40 0.59 13.21 4.88
C LEU A 40 1.25 12.71 3.59
N ALA A 41 0.55 11.94 2.75
CA ALA A 41 1.09 11.46 1.49
C ALA A 41 1.44 12.60 0.53
N THR A 42 0.62 13.66 0.49
CA THR A 42 0.87 14.83 -0.37
C THR A 42 2.09 15.61 0.11
N GLN A 43 2.24 15.80 1.42
CA GLN A 43 3.41 16.47 2.01
C GLN A 43 4.69 15.67 1.75
N CYS A 44 4.66 14.36 1.98
CA CYS A 44 5.79 13.48 1.69
C CYS A 44 6.17 13.52 0.21
N TYR A 45 5.19 13.43 -0.69
CA TYR A 45 5.43 13.55 -2.13
C TYR A 45 6.09 14.87 -2.50
N GLY A 46 5.60 16.00 -1.97
CA GLY A 46 6.17 17.32 -2.22
C GLY A 46 7.63 17.40 -1.77
N ARG A 47 7.92 16.98 -0.53
CA ARG A 47 9.27 16.96 0.04
C ARG A 47 10.20 16.05 -0.77
N ALA A 48 9.76 14.83 -1.06
CA ALA A 48 10.53 13.85 -1.81
C ALA A 48 10.83 14.31 -3.24
N ARG A 49 9.89 14.99 -3.91
CA ARG A 49 10.12 15.57 -5.24
C ARG A 49 11.13 16.70 -5.23
N GLN A 50 11.08 17.58 -4.24
CA GLN A 50 12.04 18.68 -4.11
C GLN A 50 13.47 18.16 -3.89
N LEU A 51 13.62 17.08 -3.11
CA LEU A 51 14.92 16.51 -2.74
C LEU A 51 15.39 15.36 -3.65
N GLY A 52 14.61 14.98 -4.65
CA GLY A 52 14.97 13.93 -5.60
C GLY A 52 14.92 12.49 -5.04
N PHE A 53 14.14 12.24 -3.98
CA PHE A 53 14.07 10.91 -3.37
C PHE A 53 13.03 10.00 -4.03
N SER A 54 13.41 9.32 -5.12
CA SER A 54 12.55 8.46 -5.93
C SER A 54 11.74 7.43 -5.11
N LYS A 55 12.36 6.81 -4.11
CA LYS A 55 11.72 5.87 -3.20
C LYS A 55 10.45 6.46 -2.56
N TYR A 56 10.58 7.64 -1.95
CA TYR A 56 9.47 8.29 -1.24
C TYR A 56 8.43 8.87 -2.22
N ILE A 57 8.83 9.27 -3.42
CA ILE A 57 7.91 9.69 -4.48
C ILE A 57 6.95 8.54 -4.83
N LEU A 58 7.51 7.36 -5.13
CA LEU A 58 6.74 6.19 -5.53
C LEU A 58 5.85 5.67 -4.40
N SER A 59 6.38 5.58 -3.17
CA SER A 59 5.58 5.17 -2.01
C SER A 59 4.45 6.15 -1.69
N SER A 60 4.68 7.46 -1.82
CA SER A 60 3.63 8.46 -1.59
C SER A 60 2.52 8.36 -2.64
N GLN A 61 2.90 8.09 -3.89
CA GLN A 61 1.93 7.85 -4.97
C GLN A 61 1.08 6.61 -4.69
N SER A 62 1.69 5.53 -4.19
CA SER A 62 0.94 4.33 -3.77
C SER A 62 -0.09 4.65 -2.68
N ASN A 63 0.29 5.38 -1.62
CA ASN A 63 -0.66 5.78 -0.57
C ASN A 63 -1.76 6.71 -1.08
N LEU A 64 -1.45 7.65 -1.98
CA LEU A 64 -2.44 8.50 -2.63
C LEU A 64 -3.44 7.70 -3.48
N ALA A 65 -2.99 6.61 -4.10
CA ALA A 65 -3.87 5.73 -4.85
C ALA A 65 -4.89 5.03 -3.94
N VAL A 66 -4.50 4.59 -2.75
CA VAL A 66 -5.44 4.05 -1.74
C VAL A 66 -6.49 5.11 -1.39
N CYS A 67 -6.09 6.36 -1.16
CA CYS A 67 -7.05 7.45 -0.92
C CYS A 67 -7.98 7.71 -2.12
N PHE A 68 -7.51 7.48 -3.35
CA PHE A 68 -8.38 7.58 -4.53
C PHE A 68 -9.37 6.43 -4.60
N LEU A 69 -8.94 5.19 -4.33
CA LEU A 69 -9.80 4.01 -4.28
C LEU A 69 -10.92 4.20 -3.25
N TYR A 70 -10.57 4.49 -1.99
CA TYR A 70 -11.57 4.70 -0.93
C TYR A 70 -12.41 5.98 -1.12
N GLY A 71 -11.93 6.91 -1.95
CA GLY A 71 -12.71 8.06 -2.41
C GLY A 71 -13.59 7.77 -3.64
N GLY A 72 -13.77 6.52 -4.06
CA GLY A 72 -14.59 6.12 -5.21
C GLY A 72 -14.00 6.46 -6.57
N ARG A 73 -12.70 6.77 -6.64
CA ARG A 73 -11.97 7.12 -7.88
C ARG A 73 -11.03 6.01 -8.28
N SER A 74 -11.58 4.82 -8.44
CA SER A 74 -10.88 3.57 -8.80
C SER A 74 -10.03 3.70 -10.06
N GLU A 75 -10.53 4.33 -11.13
CA GLU A 75 -9.77 4.47 -12.38
C GLU A 75 -8.51 5.35 -12.22
N ARG A 76 -8.62 6.38 -11.38
CA ARG A 76 -7.48 7.23 -11.04
C ARG A 76 -6.48 6.49 -10.15
N ALA A 77 -6.97 5.67 -9.22
CA ALA A 77 -6.13 4.80 -8.40
C ALA A 77 -5.37 3.81 -9.30
N ARG A 78 -6.07 3.09 -10.17
CA ARG A 78 -5.51 2.15 -11.17
C ARG A 78 -4.39 2.78 -11.98
N THR A 79 -4.64 3.91 -12.62
CA THR A 79 -3.65 4.62 -13.46
C THR A 79 -2.39 4.95 -12.66
N LEU A 80 -2.57 5.42 -11.42
CA LEU A 80 -1.44 5.78 -10.56
C LEU A 80 -0.64 4.54 -10.13
N LEU A 81 -1.33 3.46 -9.77
CA LEU A 81 -0.73 2.20 -9.34
C LEU A 81 0.05 1.52 -10.46
N THR A 82 -0.52 1.42 -11.67
CA THR A 82 0.18 0.88 -12.85
C THR A 82 1.48 1.62 -13.08
N ARG A 83 1.44 2.97 -13.06
CA ARG A 83 2.65 3.78 -13.20
C ARG A 83 3.67 3.51 -12.10
N VAL A 84 3.23 3.40 -10.84
CA VAL A 84 4.12 3.08 -9.73
C VAL A 84 4.78 1.73 -9.98
N ILE A 85 4.00 0.68 -10.27
CA ILE A 85 4.47 -0.68 -10.53
C ILE A 85 5.52 -0.69 -11.66
N ASP A 86 5.25 -0.04 -12.78
CA ASP A 86 6.15 0.05 -13.94
C ASP A 86 7.46 0.79 -13.64
N THR A 87 7.45 1.70 -12.65
CA THR A 87 8.60 2.54 -12.30
C THR A 87 9.36 2.02 -11.07
N THR A 88 8.70 1.20 -10.23
CA THR A 88 9.34 0.52 -9.11
C THR A 88 10.24 -0.59 -9.63
N ALA A 89 11.54 -0.29 -9.70
CA ALA A 89 12.61 -1.27 -9.94
C ALA A 89 12.77 -2.22 -8.72
N GLU A 90 13.98 -2.37 -8.18
CA GLU A 90 14.32 -3.22 -7.01
C GLU A 90 13.64 -2.79 -5.69
N LEU A 91 12.69 -1.85 -5.71
CA LEU A 91 11.91 -1.43 -4.54
C LEU A 91 10.75 -2.41 -4.29
N THR A 92 11.09 -3.65 -3.95
CA THR A 92 10.18 -4.80 -3.87
C THR A 92 8.96 -4.53 -2.99
N TYR A 93 9.14 -3.87 -1.84
CA TYR A 93 8.04 -3.55 -0.92
C TYR A 93 7.08 -2.48 -1.47
N VAL A 94 7.56 -1.52 -2.25
CA VAL A 94 6.68 -0.50 -2.88
C VAL A 94 5.90 -1.17 -4.00
N ARG A 95 6.57 -2.00 -4.80
CA ARG A 95 5.94 -2.79 -5.85
C ARG A 95 4.85 -3.68 -5.27
N PHE A 96 5.16 -4.43 -4.20
CA PHE A 96 4.21 -5.27 -3.49
C PHE A 96 2.97 -4.50 -3.03
N GLY A 97 3.15 -3.41 -2.28
CA GLY A 97 2.03 -2.62 -1.78
C GLY A 97 1.18 -2.00 -2.90
N ALA A 98 1.81 -1.56 -3.99
CA ALA A 98 1.10 -1.03 -5.15
C ALA A 98 0.33 -2.12 -5.91
N THR A 99 0.91 -3.31 -6.07
CA THR A 99 0.24 -4.46 -6.69
C THR A 99 -0.92 -4.98 -5.83
N ASP A 100 -0.77 -5.01 -4.51
CA ASP A 100 -1.85 -5.40 -3.60
C ASP A 100 -3.02 -4.39 -3.66
N THR A 101 -2.71 -3.09 -3.65
CA THR A 101 -3.74 -2.06 -3.82
C THR A 101 -4.40 -2.16 -5.20
N LEU A 102 -3.67 -2.56 -6.25
CA LEU A 102 -4.26 -2.80 -7.56
C LEU A 102 -5.25 -3.98 -7.50
N ALA A 103 -4.94 -5.06 -6.79
CA ALA A 103 -5.89 -6.14 -6.56
C ALA A 103 -7.17 -5.61 -5.89
N GLN A 104 -7.06 -4.76 -4.87
CA GLN A 104 -8.22 -4.11 -4.24
C GLN A 104 -9.04 -3.26 -5.21
N VAL A 105 -8.40 -2.53 -6.13
CA VAL A 105 -9.10 -1.79 -7.19
C VAL A 105 -9.89 -2.75 -8.08
N GLU A 106 -9.31 -3.88 -8.47
CA GLU A 106 -10.00 -4.86 -9.32
C GLU A 106 -11.17 -5.55 -8.61
N LEU A 107 -11.01 -5.84 -7.31
CA LEU A 107 -12.10 -6.34 -6.47
C LEU A 107 -13.24 -5.33 -6.37
N TYR A 108 -12.92 -4.06 -6.15
CA TYR A 108 -13.91 -2.98 -6.10
C TYR A 108 -14.70 -2.84 -7.41
N GLU A 109 -14.05 -3.06 -8.55
CA GLU A 109 -14.68 -3.05 -9.88
C GLU A 109 -15.36 -4.38 -10.25
N GLY A 110 -15.38 -5.37 -9.35
CA GLY A 110 -16.02 -6.67 -9.57
C GLY A 110 -15.26 -7.59 -10.55
N SER A 111 -13.99 -7.31 -10.83
CA SER A 111 -13.19 -8.06 -11.81
C SER A 111 -12.29 -9.09 -11.13
N LEU A 112 -12.87 -10.23 -10.73
CA LEU A 112 -12.14 -11.32 -10.05
C LEU A 112 -10.93 -11.83 -10.85
N SER A 113 -11.05 -11.94 -12.18
CA SER A 113 -9.93 -12.41 -13.02
C SER A 113 -8.74 -11.44 -13.04
N LYS A 114 -8.99 -10.13 -12.93
CA LYS A 114 -7.92 -9.14 -12.82
C LYS A 114 -7.34 -9.12 -11.41
N ALA A 115 -8.18 -9.23 -10.38
CA ALA A 115 -7.75 -9.33 -9.00
C ALA A 115 -6.84 -10.55 -8.78
N ALA A 116 -7.22 -11.72 -9.29
CA ALA A 116 -6.40 -12.93 -9.24
C ALA A 116 -5.00 -12.72 -9.83
N ARG A 117 -4.91 -12.11 -11.03
CA ARG A 117 -3.62 -11.80 -11.66
C ARG A 117 -2.76 -10.85 -10.83
N ALA A 118 -3.37 -9.87 -10.16
CA ALA A 118 -2.66 -8.97 -9.28
C ALA A 118 -2.16 -9.69 -8.01
N LEU A 119 -2.97 -10.58 -7.43
CA LEU A 119 -2.56 -11.42 -6.29
C LEU A 119 -1.43 -12.39 -6.65
N ASP A 120 -1.48 -13.02 -7.83
CA ASP A 120 -0.39 -13.85 -8.34
C ASP A 120 0.90 -13.02 -8.52
N ALA A 121 0.77 -11.79 -9.02
CA ALA A 121 1.89 -10.87 -9.12
C ALA A 121 2.46 -10.53 -7.74
N CYS A 122 1.64 -10.29 -6.71
CA CYS A 122 2.10 -10.12 -5.33
C CYS A 122 2.92 -11.34 -4.86
N GLN A 123 2.45 -12.56 -5.10
CA GLN A 123 3.17 -13.77 -4.72
C GLN A 123 4.56 -13.87 -5.40
N ASN A 124 4.65 -13.48 -6.67
CA ASN A 124 5.94 -13.41 -7.38
C ASN A 124 6.89 -12.36 -6.78
N VAL A 125 6.35 -11.23 -6.32
CA VAL A 125 7.14 -10.20 -5.62
C VAL A 125 7.67 -10.74 -4.29
N LEU A 126 6.84 -11.44 -3.51
CA LEU A 126 7.24 -12.07 -2.24
C LEU A 126 8.27 -13.19 -2.44
N ALA A 127 8.13 -14.00 -3.48
CA ALA A 127 9.06 -15.11 -3.75
C ALA A 127 10.49 -14.63 -4.11
N GLN A 128 10.63 -13.39 -4.58
CA GLN A 128 11.90 -12.79 -4.97
C GLN A 128 12.67 -12.16 -3.80
N ASP A 129 12.07 -12.06 -2.62
CA ASP A 129 12.63 -11.28 -1.52
C ASP A 129 12.40 -11.95 -0.16
N CYS A 130 13.42 -11.94 0.70
CA CYS A 130 13.26 -12.34 2.10
C CYS A 130 12.70 -11.14 2.89
N LEU A 131 11.47 -10.74 2.58
CA LEU A 131 10.81 -9.72 3.39
C LEU A 131 10.75 -10.21 4.83
N PRO A 132 11.16 -9.39 5.82
CA PRO A 132 11.07 -9.80 7.21
C PRO A 132 9.61 -10.13 7.54
N SER A 133 9.39 -11.38 7.96
CA SER A 133 8.10 -11.96 8.30
C SER A 133 7.29 -11.11 9.28
N ARG A 134 5.98 -11.04 9.05
CA ARG A 134 4.94 -10.39 9.88
C ARG A 134 5.05 -8.87 9.93
N SER A 135 5.17 -8.23 8.77
CA SER A 135 5.03 -6.77 8.65
C SER A 135 3.56 -6.37 8.48
N TRP A 136 3.21 -5.10 8.72
CA TRP A 136 1.83 -4.60 8.52
C TRP A 136 1.33 -4.85 7.09
N TYR A 137 2.24 -4.88 6.11
CA TYR A 137 1.91 -5.18 4.71
C TYR A 137 1.44 -6.63 4.52
N ASP A 138 1.92 -7.58 5.32
CA ASP A 138 1.46 -8.97 5.27
C ASP A 138 0.00 -9.07 5.73
N LEU A 139 -0.33 -8.40 6.83
CA LEU A 139 -1.71 -8.34 7.32
C LEU A 139 -2.64 -7.65 6.31
N ALA A 140 -2.21 -6.53 5.74
CA ALA A 140 -2.97 -5.83 4.70
C ALA A 140 -3.23 -6.75 3.49
N HIS A 141 -2.22 -7.49 3.06
CA HIS A 141 -2.33 -8.42 1.95
C HIS A 141 -3.23 -9.61 2.27
N GLN A 142 -3.15 -10.17 3.49
CA GLN A 142 -4.07 -11.22 3.95
C GLN A 142 -5.53 -10.74 3.92
N ILE A 143 -5.81 -9.50 4.31
CA ILE A 143 -7.16 -8.91 4.21
C ILE A 143 -7.61 -8.85 2.75
N THR A 144 -6.76 -8.39 1.83
CA THR A 144 -7.05 -8.37 0.38
C THR A 144 -7.35 -9.78 -0.15
N ARG A 145 -6.56 -10.78 0.26
CA ARG A 145 -6.78 -12.19 -0.11
C ARG A 145 -8.10 -12.73 0.43
N CYS A 146 -8.42 -12.46 1.70
CA CYS A 146 -9.71 -12.85 2.28
C CYS A 146 -10.88 -12.26 1.48
N ALA A 147 -10.82 -10.97 1.12
CA ALA A 147 -11.85 -10.32 0.32
C ALA A 147 -12.00 -10.98 -1.07
N TYR A 148 -10.90 -11.37 -1.71
CA TYR A 148 -10.95 -12.12 -2.97
C TYR A 148 -11.62 -13.48 -2.81
N HIS A 149 -11.20 -14.29 -1.81
CA HIS A 149 -11.73 -15.64 -1.62
C HIS A 149 -13.19 -15.63 -1.14
N GLU A 150 -13.59 -14.64 -0.34
CA GLU A 150 -14.99 -14.40 0.00
C GLU A 150 -15.84 -14.16 -1.25
N LEU A 151 -15.41 -13.25 -2.13
CA LEU A 151 -16.12 -12.96 -3.38
C LEU A 151 -16.14 -14.17 -4.34
N ALA A 152 -15.10 -15.01 -4.28
CA ALA A 152 -15.04 -16.28 -5.01
C ALA A 152 -15.84 -17.42 -4.35
N GLN A 153 -16.45 -17.18 -3.19
CA GLN A 153 -17.19 -18.17 -2.38
C GLN A 153 -16.33 -19.32 -1.87
N ASP A 154 -15.02 -19.10 -1.74
CA ASP A 154 -14.02 -20.04 -1.24
C ASP A 154 -13.76 -19.79 0.26
N TRP A 155 -14.74 -20.15 1.08
CA TRP A 155 -14.69 -19.93 2.53
C TRP A 155 -13.64 -20.77 3.26
N GLU A 156 -13.26 -21.92 2.71
CA GLU A 156 -12.21 -22.77 3.28
C GLU A 156 -10.86 -22.04 3.28
N THR A 157 -10.51 -21.40 2.15
CA THR A 157 -9.28 -20.60 2.07
C THR A 157 -9.33 -19.36 2.96
N VAL A 158 -10.50 -18.71 3.11
CA VAL A 158 -10.64 -17.58 4.04
C VAL A 158 -10.30 -18.00 5.47
N LEU A 159 -10.85 -19.13 5.95
CA LEU A 159 -10.57 -19.65 7.29
C LEU A 159 -9.08 -20.00 7.45
N ALA A 160 -8.49 -20.66 6.45
CA ALA A 160 -7.07 -21.00 6.48
C ALA A 160 -6.16 -19.76 6.57
N ILE A 161 -6.50 -18.66 5.88
CA ILE A 161 -5.74 -17.39 5.97
C ILE A 161 -5.84 -16.78 7.36
N VAL A 162 -7.04 -16.78 7.95
CA VAL A 162 -7.29 -16.21 9.29
C VAL A 162 -6.57 -17.02 10.37
N ASP A 163 -6.58 -18.34 10.27
CA ASP A 163 -5.91 -19.22 11.24
C ASP A 163 -4.38 -19.06 11.21
N ASP A 164 -3.79 -18.84 10.02
CA ASP A 164 -2.35 -18.62 9.86
C ASP A 164 -1.90 -17.21 10.36
N ALA A 165 -2.84 -16.28 10.47
CA ALA A 165 -2.62 -14.92 10.96
C ALA A 165 -2.71 -14.80 12.50
N ALA A 166 -3.27 -15.80 13.19
CA ALA A 166 -3.37 -15.87 14.65
C ALA A 166 -2.02 -16.16 15.35
#